data_AF-A0A1S1GXZ0-F1
#
_entry.id   AF-A0A1S1GXZ0-F1
#
_cell.length_a   1.000
_cell.length_b   1.000
_cell.length_c   1.000
_cell.angle_alpha   90.00
_cell.angle_beta   90.00
_cell.angle_gamma   90.00
#
_symmetry.space_group_name_H-M   'P 1'
#
loop_
_entity.id
_entity.type
_entity.pdbx_description
1 polymer ?
#
loop_
_entity_poly.entity_id
_entity_poly.type
_entity_poly.pdbx_seq_one_letter_code
_entity_poly.pdbx_strand_id
1 'polypeptide(L)'
;MSKDKKNQGAQGKELSEWQKRNQEYLQKKAEEEAKRAEEEAREREEQAAKSTSENTQELSEWQKQNKEYLTKKAEEESAISEEVDEETEKTEEDDSDASAEVSDEKVEEKDTEETKASQEESKSQDEVETEKIEEETKETTENTTKNKPQKAPISSVHIWRAVSVLVPSFLILFLSIYLLTPLSTLKHIEVTGTDHTSADQVKEASGIKDSDYTISLLLNKDKHAEMVKSNHWIESAKIVYQFPVHFTIEVKEYEIVAYSVSGDNYYPILSSGSIESTAVTAANLPEKYISVLFNDEEQIKTLISQLNDVSPEIKQEIEKIELAPSKVTSDLLKITMNDSDEILVPLSELGKKLPYYSKIKPQLTVPSGIDMEVGIYSYSLADKALEEARIKAQEEEKKKKEEEEKKKQEEEKQTQTEQGNRGQTTQTTQTTQTRQSR
;
A
#
# COMPACT_ATOMS: atom_id res chain seq x y z
N MET A 1 82.72 -11.78 68.44
CA MET A 1 83.41 -11.81 67.12
C MET A 1 82.34 -11.47 66.08
N SER A 2 82.09 -10.21 65.74
CA SER A 2 82.81 -9.27 64.85
C SER A 2 82.94 -9.73 63.38
N LYS A 3 82.62 -8.78 62.49
CA LYS A 3 82.68 -8.70 61.01
C LYS A 3 81.43 -9.13 60.23
N ASP A 4 80.99 -8.46 59.16
CA ASP A 4 81.14 -7.09 58.67
C ASP A 4 80.20 -6.96 57.44
N LYS A 5 79.67 -5.75 57.21
CA LYS A 5 79.14 -5.14 55.98
C LYS A 5 78.90 -5.99 54.71
N LYS A 6 77.72 -5.83 54.11
CA LYS A 6 77.59 -5.05 52.85
C LYS A 6 76.15 -4.62 52.52
N ASN A 7 75.99 -3.30 52.54
CA ASN A 7 74.94 -2.49 51.93
C ASN A 7 74.96 -2.72 50.40
N GLN A 8 73.83 -3.12 49.80
CA GLN A 8 73.61 -3.04 48.34
C GLN A 8 72.36 -2.21 48.09
N GLY A 9 72.57 -1.12 47.37
CA GLY A 9 71.58 -0.08 47.12
C GLY A 9 70.43 -0.55 46.21
N ALA A 10 69.28 0.06 46.44
CA ALA A 10 68.17 0.07 45.51
C ALA A 10 68.60 0.78 44.21
N GLN A 11 68.98 0.00 43.20
CA GLN A 11 69.02 0.51 41.83
C GLN A 11 67.57 0.57 41.32
N GLY A 12 67.10 1.79 41.07
CA GLY A 12 65.84 2.03 40.38
C GLY A 12 65.85 1.31 39.04
N LYS A 13 64.83 0.49 38.81
CA LYS A 13 64.52 -0.04 37.47
C LYS A 13 64.07 1.15 36.62
N GLU A 14 64.99 1.74 35.87
CA GLU A 14 64.65 2.70 34.83
C GLU A 14 63.74 2.00 33.82
N LEU A 15 62.53 2.55 33.62
CA LEU A 15 61.59 2.10 32.61
C LEU A 15 62.31 2.03 31.25
N SER A 16 62.12 0.92 30.54
CA SER A 16 62.64 0.72 29.19
C SER A 16 62.24 1.90 28.30
N GLU A 17 63.14 2.34 27.42
CA GLU A 17 62.88 3.46 26.48
C GLU A 17 61.58 3.27 25.67
N TRP A 18 61.18 2.02 25.46
CA TRP A 18 59.91 1.70 24.82
C TRP A 18 58.69 2.00 25.70
N GLN A 19 58.75 1.70 27.01
CA GLN A 19 57.66 2.02 27.94
C GLN A 19 57.50 3.54 28.12
N LYS A 20 58.61 4.29 28.15
CA LYS A 20 58.59 5.75 28.20
C LYS A 20 57.91 6.32 26.95
N ARG A 21 58.29 5.86 25.77
CA ARG A 21 57.66 6.28 24.50
C ARG A 21 56.19 5.89 24.38
N ASN A 22 55.80 4.73 24.91
CA ASN A 22 54.39 4.33 24.89
C ASN A 22 53.53 5.19 25.83
N GLN A 23 54.03 5.55 27.02
CA GLN A 23 53.34 6.48 27.91
C GLN A 23 53.23 7.88 27.29
N GLU A 24 54.30 8.35 26.65
CA GLU A 24 54.30 9.63 25.93
C GLU A 24 53.31 9.62 24.75
N TYR A 25 53.24 8.51 24.01
CA TYR A 25 52.25 8.33 22.93
C TYR A 25 50.81 8.39 23.44
N LEU A 26 50.51 7.71 24.56
CA LEU A 26 49.18 7.73 25.16
C LEU A 26 48.80 9.12 25.69
N GLN A 27 49.75 9.84 26.30
CA GLN A 27 49.54 11.22 26.75
C GLN A 27 49.29 12.16 25.56
N LYS A 28 50.09 12.05 24.50
CA LYS A 28 49.94 12.88 23.30
C LYS A 28 48.61 12.60 22.59
N LYS A 29 48.18 11.34 22.54
CA LYS A 29 46.88 10.96 21.97
C LYS A 29 45.71 11.51 22.78
N ALA A 30 45.80 11.44 24.12
CA ALA A 30 44.77 12.02 25.00
C ALA A 30 44.71 13.55 24.91
N GLU A 31 45.86 14.23 24.76
CA GLU A 31 45.90 15.68 24.55
C GLU A 31 45.33 16.10 23.19
N GLU A 32 45.58 15.33 22.13
CA GLU A 32 45.01 15.57 20.80
C GLU A 32 43.49 15.36 20.78
N GLU A 33 43.00 14.33 21.47
CA GLU A 33 41.58 14.04 21.62
C GLU A 33 40.87 15.11 22.47
N ALA A 34 41.51 15.60 23.54
CA ALA A 34 41.00 16.71 24.33
C ALA A 34 40.94 18.02 23.54
N LYS A 35 41.98 18.34 22.74
CA LYS A 35 41.96 19.53 21.86
C LYS A 35 40.88 19.45 20.80
N ARG A 36 40.66 18.26 20.21
CA ARG A 36 39.58 18.05 19.23
C ARG A 36 38.21 18.21 19.87
N ALA A 37 38.02 17.69 21.08
CA ALA A 37 36.77 17.85 21.82
C ALA A 37 36.50 19.32 22.22
N GLU A 38 37.54 20.07 22.58
CA GLU A 38 37.44 21.51 22.88
C GLU A 38 37.12 22.33 21.62
N GLU A 39 37.71 21.99 20.47
CA GLU A 39 37.41 22.61 19.17
C GLU A 39 35.97 22.30 18.71
N GLU A 40 35.52 21.05 18.82
CA GLU A 40 34.15 20.64 18.50
C GLU A 40 33.11 21.31 19.44
N ALA A 41 33.45 21.47 20.72
CA ALA A 41 32.62 22.19 21.68
C ALA A 41 32.51 23.69 21.32
N ARG A 42 33.63 24.31 20.90
CA ARG A 42 33.64 25.71 20.47
C ARG A 42 32.86 25.92 19.17
N GLU A 43 32.96 24.99 18.22
CA GLU A 43 32.14 25.02 16.99
C GLU A 43 30.65 24.86 17.29
N ARG A 44 30.26 23.98 18.23
CA ARG A 44 28.86 23.86 18.67
C ARG A 44 28.36 25.13 19.34
N GLU A 45 29.17 25.78 20.18
CA GLU A 45 28.81 27.03 20.85
C GLU A 45 28.68 28.19 19.84
N GLU A 46 29.54 28.23 18.82
CA GLU A 46 29.49 29.21 17.74
C GLU A 46 28.28 28.99 16.81
N GLN A 47 27.92 27.73 16.53
CA GLN A 47 26.68 27.37 15.82
C GLN A 47 25.43 27.69 16.64
N ALA A 48 25.46 27.45 17.95
CA ALA A 48 24.38 27.84 18.86
C ALA A 48 24.21 29.36 18.92
N ALA A 49 25.31 30.12 18.96
CA ALA A 49 25.28 31.58 18.93
C ALA A 49 24.77 32.13 17.57
N LYS A 50 25.14 31.50 16.44
CA LYS A 50 24.57 31.82 15.12
C LYS A 50 23.08 31.53 15.03
N SER A 51 22.62 30.38 15.51
CA SER A 51 21.20 30.03 15.54
C SER A 51 20.37 30.94 16.47
N THR A 52 20.98 31.45 17.53
CA THR A 52 20.34 32.42 18.45
C THR A 52 20.31 33.83 17.84
N SER A 53 21.32 34.22 17.07
CA SER A 53 21.36 35.49 16.33
C SER A 53 20.37 35.52 15.16
N GLU A 54 20.19 34.40 14.45
CA GLU A 54 19.22 34.29 13.34
C GLU A 54 17.76 34.21 13.84
N ASN A 55 17.52 33.75 15.07
CA ASN A 55 16.19 33.68 15.67
C ASN A 55 15.77 34.95 16.46
N THR A 56 16.64 35.96 16.54
CA THR A 56 16.31 37.22 17.25
C THR A 56 15.94 38.37 16.29
N GLN A 57 16.12 38.21 14.99
CA GLN A 57 15.57 39.11 13.99
C GLN A 57 14.29 38.50 13.40
N GLU A 58 13.15 39.06 13.83
CA GLU A 58 11.77 38.76 13.40
C GLU A 58 11.02 37.63 14.14
N LEU A 59 10.90 37.78 15.46
CA LEU A 59 9.68 37.32 16.16
C LEU A 59 8.48 38.09 15.57
N SER A 60 7.79 37.43 14.64
CA SER A 60 6.63 37.95 13.90
C SER A 60 5.57 38.51 14.85
N GLU A 61 5.10 39.73 14.56
CA GLU A 61 4.00 40.40 15.25
C GLU A 61 2.75 39.50 15.37
N TRP A 62 2.60 38.54 14.46
CA TRP A 62 1.57 37.52 14.46
C TRP A 62 1.61 36.58 15.67
N GLN A 63 2.80 36.18 16.16
CA GLN A 63 2.91 35.30 17.32
C GLN A 63 2.51 35.99 18.63
N LYS A 64 2.72 37.31 18.72
CA LYS A 64 2.24 38.11 19.85
C LYS A 64 0.72 38.21 19.83
N GLN A 65 0.12 38.50 18.67
CA GLN A 65 -1.33 38.60 18.53
C GLN A 65 -2.04 37.27 18.77
N ASN A 66 -1.47 36.14 18.32
CA ASN A 66 -2.09 34.83 18.54
C ASN A 66 -2.12 34.46 20.03
N LYS A 67 -1.06 34.81 20.78
CA LYS A 67 -1.01 34.57 22.22
C LYS A 67 -2.02 35.45 22.96
N GLU A 68 -2.15 36.70 22.54
CA GLU A 68 -3.12 37.66 23.09
C GLU A 68 -4.57 37.26 22.80
N TYR A 69 -4.84 36.71 21.60
CA TYR A 69 -6.15 36.14 21.23
C TYR A 69 -6.51 34.95 22.13
N LEU A 70 -5.57 34.02 22.35
CA LEU A 70 -5.80 32.85 23.20
C LEU A 70 -6.01 33.23 24.68
N THR A 71 -5.28 34.23 25.19
CA THR A 71 -5.51 34.72 26.56
C THR A 71 -6.85 35.42 26.70
N LYS A 72 -7.24 36.23 25.70
CA LYS A 72 -8.54 36.91 25.71
C LYS A 72 -9.69 35.93 25.63
N LYS A 73 -9.56 34.88 24.81
CA LYS A 73 -10.56 33.82 24.68
C LYS A 73 -10.71 33.01 25.98
N ALA A 74 -9.61 32.75 26.69
CA ALA A 74 -9.65 32.07 27.98
C ALA A 74 -10.26 32.96 29.09
N GLU A 75 -10.02 34.27 29.08
CA GLU A 75 -10.70 35.22 29.98
C GLU A 75 -12.20 35.34 29.66
N GLU A 76 -12.58 35.31 28.38
CA GLU A 76 -13.97 35.39 27.93
C GLU A 76 -14.75 34.10 28.26
N GLU A 77 -14.14 32.92 28.11
CA GLU A 77 -14.71 31.65 28.59
C GLU A 77 -14.81 31.58 30.12
N SER A 78 -13.83 32.16 30.85
CA SER A 78 -13.89 32.22 32.32
C SER A 78 -14.97 33.19 32.82
N ALA A 79 -15.19 34.30 32.12
CA ALA A 79 -16.26 35.25 32.43
C ALA A 79 -17.65 34.68 32.10
N ILE A 80 -17.78 33.87 31.05
CA ILE A 80 -19.04 33.19 30.70
C ILE A 80 -19.40 32.09 31.71
N SER A 81 -18.40 31.43 32.30
CA SER A 81 -18.65 30.46 33.39
C SER A 81 -19.03 31.14 34.72
N GLU A 82 -18.64 32.40 34.93
CA GLU A 82 -18.95 33.15 36.15
C GLU A 82 -20.34 33.81 36.10
N GLU A 83 -20.86 34.17 34.92
CA GLU A 83 -22.27 34.62 34.77
C GLU A 83 -23.31 33.48 34.82
N VAL A 84 -22.92 32.23 34.53
CA VAL A 84 -23.86 31.09 34.54
C VAL A 84 -24.13 30.57 35.97
N ASP A 85 -23.28 30.89 36.95
CA ASP A 85 -23.45 30.48 38.36
C ASP A 85 -24.29 31.47 39.22
N GLU A 86 -24.70 32.64 38.69
CA GLU A 86 -25.59 33.59 39.41
C GLU A 86 -27.09 33.49 39.05
N GLU A 87 -27.50 32.76 38.00
CA GLU A 87 -28.94 32.63 37.62
C GLU A 87 -29.59 31.26 37.90
N THR A 88 -28.95 30.36 38.64
CA THR A 88 -29.58 29.10 39.11
C THR A 88 -29.81 29.06 40.61
N GLU A 89 -30.50 30.07 41.15
CA GLU A 89 -31.28 29.93 42.40
C GLU A 89 -32.66 30.60 42.22
N LYS A 90 -33.49 30.05 41.33
CA LYS A 90 -34.95 30.09 41.52
C LYS A 90 -35.70 29.08 40.66
N THR A 91 -36.63 28.41 41.33
CA THR A 91 -37.81 27.69 40.83
C THR A 91 -37.57 26.34 40.16
N GLU A 92 -37.54 25.30 41.00
CA GLU A 92 -38.26 24.06 40.70
C GLU A 92 -39.77 24.33 40.77
N GLU A 93 -40.52 23.94 39.74
CA GLU A 93 -41.73 23.12 39.86
C GLU A 93 -42.31 22.79 38.47
N ASP A 94 -42.50 21.49 38.27
CA ASP A 94 -43.65 20.85 37.64
C ASP A 94 -43.65 20.44 36.14
N ASP A 95 -43.81 19.13 36.05
CA ASP A 95 -44.48 18.23 35.13
C ASP A 95 -44.19 18.01 33.62
N SER A 96 -44.21 16.70 33.37
CA SER A 96 -44.43 15.89 32.19
C SER A 96 -45.34 16.44 31.06
N ASP A 97 -45.00 16.19 29.79
CA ASP A 97 -45.50 15.06 28.99
C ASP A 97 -45.06 15.19 27.51
N ALA A 98 -45.13 14.06 26.82
CA ALA A 98 -44.51 13.69 25.56
C ALA A 98 -45.21 14.20 24.28
N SER A 99 -44.37 14.31 23.24
CA SER A 99 -44.53 13.80 21.86
C SER A 99 -45.89 13.90 21.15
N ALA A 100 -45.89 14.56 19.99
CA ALA A 100 -45.95 13.92 18.65
C ALA A 100 -46.71 14.76 17.60
N GLU A 101 -46.46 14.40 16.34
CA GLU A 101 -47.26 14.63 15.11
C GLU A 101 -47.04 15.94 14.31
N VAL A 102 -46.29 15.78 13.21
CA VAL A 102 -46.64 15.95 11.78
C VAL A 102 -47.66 17.04 11.36
N SER A 103 -47.45 17.55 10.13
CA SER A 103 -48.30 18.37 9.22
C SER A 103 -47.83 19.83 9.14
N ASP A 104 -47.80 20.54 8.02
CA ASP A 104 -48.73 20.57 6.90
C ASP A 104 -48.18 21.29 5.65
N GLU A 105 -48.94 21.14 4.57
CA GLU A 105 -48.81 21.66 3.22
C GLU A 105 -49.42 23.08 3.05
N LYS A 106 -48.77 23.92 2.20
CA LYS A 106 -49.32 24.94 1.25
C LYS A 106 -50.22 26.12 1.72
N VAL A 107 -50.05 27.24 0.99
CA VAL A 107 -51.05 28.19 0.37
C VAL A 107 -50.35 29.56 0.18
N GLU A 108 -50.12 30.02 -1.07
CA GLU A 108 -50.72 31.19 -1.80
C GLU A 108 -50.94 32.49 -0.98
N GLU A 109 -50.77 33.73 -1.45
CA GLU A 109 -51.09 34.46 -2.71
C GLU A 109 -50.16 35.73 -2.77
N LYS A 110 -49.61 36.17 -3.92
CA LYS A 110 -50.11 37.14 -4.94
C LYS A 110 -49.76 38.63 -4.64
N ASP A 111 -49.05 39.29 -5.58
CA ASP A 111 -49.49 40.57 -6.18
C ASP A 111 -48.65 41.04 -7.40
N THR A 112 -49.42 41.48 -8.39
CA THR A 112 -49.28 42.31 -9.63
C THR A 112 -48.30 43.50 -9.58
N GLU A 113 -47.84 44.22 -10.64
CA GLU A 113 -47.89 44.26 -12.13
C GLU A 113 -46.89 45.39 -12.57
N GLU A 114 -46.38 45.38 -13.81
CA GLU A 114 -46.20 46.54 -14.74
C GLU A 114 -44.98 46.49 -15.72
N THR A 115 -45.32 46.26 -17.00
CA THR A 115 -45.03 47.08 -18.23
C THR A 115 -43.61 47.22 -18.85
N LYS A 116 -43.45 46.74 -20.12
CA LYS A 116 -43.45 47.51 -21.41
C LYS A 116 -42.36 47.15 -22.46
N ALA A 117 -42.83 46.85 -23.71
CA ALA A 117 -42.27 47.06 -25.07
C ALA A 117 -40.88 46.48 -25.44
N SER A 118 -40.54 46.09 -26.68
CA SER A 118 -41.05 46.43 -28.02
C SER A 118 -40.69 45.32 -29.05
N GLN A 119 -41.50 45.21 -30.10
CA GLN A 119 -41.17 44.53 -31.37
C GLN A 119 -40.26 45.43 -32.23
N GLU A 120 -39.45 44.82 -33.11
CA GLU A 120 -39.26 45.32 -34.49
C GLU A 120 -38.77 44.20 -35.42
N GLU A 121 -39.18 44.30 -36.69
CA GLU A 121 -39.15 43.33 -37.77
C GLU A 121 -38.36 43.91 -38.97
N SER A 122 -38.02 43.06 -39.96
CA SER A 122 -37.70 43.36 -41.38
C SER A 122 -36.22 43.46 -41.77
N LYS A 123 -35.73 43.19 -43.00
CA LYS A 123 -36.13 42.46 -44.24
C LYS A 123 -35.06 42.84 -45.31
N SER A 124 -34.57 41.94 -46.18
CA SER A 124 -34.62 41.95 -47.68
C SER A 124 -33.19 41.64 -48.23
N GLN A 125 -32.90 40.69 -49.14
CA GLN A 125 -33.17 40.46 -50.61
C GLN A 125 -31.89 40.59 -51.46
N ASP A 126 -31.62 39.59 -52.31
CA ASP A 126 -31.18 39.62 -53.74
C ASP A 126 -30.63 38.23 -54.15
N GLU A 127 -30.63 37.72 -55.38
CA GLU A 127 -31.43 37.90 -56.61
C GLU A 127 -31.10 36.69 -57.54
N VAL A 128 -32.12 36.24 -58.27
CA VAL A 128 -32.24 35.51 -59.56
C VAL A 128 -30.99 35.06 -60.36
N GLU A 129 -31.02 33.82 -60.87
CA GLU A 129 -30.70 33.56 -62.30
C GLU A 129 -31.55 32.41 -62.86
N THR A 130 -32.04 32.62 -64.08
CA THR A 130 -33.00 31.78 -64.84
C THR A 130 -32.36 31.51 -66.20
N GLU A 131 -32.45 30.30 -66.74
CA GLU A 131 -32.32 30.10 -68.20
C GLU A 131 -33.40 29.16 -68.76
N LYS A 132 -33.95 29.62 -69.89
CA LYS A 132 -35.05 29.11 -70.75
C LYS A 132 -34.66 27.85 -71.54
N ILE A 133 -35.60 27.09 -72.13
CA ILE A 133 -36.14 27.23 -73.53
C ILE A 133 -37.38 26.31 -73.63
N GLU A 134 -38.61 26.84 -73.81
CA GLU A 134 -39.43 26.96 -75.07
C GLU A 134 -39.64 25.62 -75.83
N GLU A 135 -40.83 24.99 -75.81
CA GLU A 135 -42.10 25.28 -76.53
C GLU A 135 -42.20 24.50 -77.86
N GLU A 136 -43.14 23.54 -77.96
CA GLU A 136 -44.02 23.38 -79.13
C GLU A 136 -45.23 22.45 -78.86
N THR A 137 -46.30 22.73 -79.59
CA THR A 137 -47.70 22.39 -79.30
C THR A 137 -48.32 21.52 -80.40
N LYS A 138 -49.42 20.80 -80.05
CA LYS A 138 -50.43 20.11 -80.89
C LYS A 138 -50.11 18.63 -81.20
N GLU A 139 -51.00 17.66 -81.03
CA GLU A 139 -52.41 17.65 -81.44
C GLU A 139 -53.38 16.95 -80.46
N THR A 140 -54.62 17.44 -80.54
CA THR A 140 -55.87 16.95 -79.96
C THR A 140 -56.32 15.63 -80.59
N THR A 141 -56.74 14.65 -79.79
CA THR A 141 -57.93 13.83 -80.13
C THR A 141 -58.58 13.37 -78.83
N GLU A 142 -59.82 13.80 -78.66
CA GLU A 142 -60.73 13.45 -77.57
C GLU A 142 -61.01 11.95 -77.52
N ASN A 143 -61.16 11.40 -76.31
CA ASN A 143 -62.06 10.28 -76.04
C ASN A 143 -62.48 10.27 -74.57
N THR A 144 -63.65 10.86 -74.32
CA THR A 144 -64.68 10.48 -73.34
C THR A 144 -64.25 9.78 -72.04
N THR A 145 -64.16 10.60 -70.99
CA THR A 145 -64.66 10.42 -69.63
C THR A 145 -65.31 9.06 -69.30
N LYS A 146 -64.59 8.24 -68.53
CA LYS A 146 -65.18 7.46 -67.43
C LYS A 146 -64.57 7.94 -66.13
N ASN A 147 -65.27 8.84 -65.45
CA ASN A 147 -64.94 9.34 -64.12
C ASN A 147 -64.83 8.17 -63.13
N LYS A 148 -63.61 7.75 -62.84
CA LYS A 148 -63.28 7.02 -61.61
C LYS A 148 -63.02 8.09 -60.55
N PRO A 149 -63.71 8.11 -59.41
CA PRO A 149 -63.56 9.20 -58.46
C PRO A 149 -62.09 9.31 -58.03
N GLN A 150 -61.46 10.46 -58.31
CA GLN A 150 -60.17 10.82 -57.76
C GLN A 150 -60.32 10.85 -56.23
N LYS A 151 -59.72 9.86 -55.57
CA LYS A 151 -59.73 9.77 -54.11
C LYS A 151 -59.04 11.03 -53.56
N ALA A 152 -59.70 11.74 -52.64
CA ALA A 152 -59.18 12.95 -52.00
C ALA A 152 -57.75 12.72 -51.47
N PRO A 153 -56.85 13.73 -51.51
CA PRO A 153 -55.51 13.59 -50.96
C PRO A 153 -55.63 13.30 -49.46
N ILE A 154 -55.12 12.15 -49.03
CA ILE A 154 -55.08 11.76 -47.63
C ILE A 154 -54.18 12.78 -46.93
N SER A 155 -54.70 13.49 -45.92
CA SER A 155 -53.92 14.47 -45.19
C SER A 155 -52.69 13.80 -44.55
N SER A 156 -51.53 14.47 -44.61
CA SER A 156 -50.25 13.96 -44.08
C SER A 156 -50.33 13.58 -42.59
N VAL A 157 -51.29 14.14 -41.86
CA VAL A 157 -51.62 13.82 -40.45
C VAL A 157 -52.14 12.40 -40.29
N HIS A 158 -52.98 11.90 -41.21
CA HIS A 158 -53.47 10.52 -41.16
C HIS A 158 -52.38 9.50 -41.49
N ILE A 159 -51.42 9.89 -42.34
CA ILE A 159 -50.25 9.07 -42.67
C ILE A 159 -49.33 8.97 -41.44
N TRP A 160 -49.04 10.08 -40.76
CA TRP A 160 -48.26 10.07 -39.52
C TRP A 160 -48.93 9.29 -38.38
N ARG A 161 -50.27 9.39 -38.24
CA ARG A 161 -51.04 8.56 -37.30
C ARG A 161 -50.96 7.07 -37.65
N ALA A 162 -51.06 6.72 -38.94
CA ALA A 162 -50.94 5.33 -39.39
C ALA A 162 -49.52 4.80 -39.17
N VAL A 163 -48.48 5.58 -39.49
CA VAL A 163 -47.06 5.21 -39.26
C VAL A 163 -46.79 4.97 -37.77
N SER A 164 -47.35 5.80 -36.88
CA SER A 164 -47.20 5.64 -35.42
C SER A 164 -47.75 4.29 -34.89
N VAL A 165 -48.78 3.71 -35.53
CA VAL A 165 -49.33 2.40 -35.15
C VAL A 165 -48.68 1.26 -35.94
N LEU A 166 -48.41 1.49 -37.23
CA LEU A 166 -47.95 0.47 -38.17
C LEU A 166 -46.48 0.11 -37.93
N VAL A 167 -45.60 1.09 -37.64
CA VAL A 167 -44.17 0.85 -37.39
C VAL A 167 -43.92 -0.03 -36.16
N PRO A 168 -44.47 0.26 -34.95
CA PRO A 168 -44.28 -0.63 -33.81
C PRO A 168 -44.95 -1.99 -34.02
N SER A 169 -46.08 -2.05 -34.74
CA SER A 169 -46.73 -3.32 -35.09
C SER A 169 -45.84 -4.20 -35.97
N PHE A 170 -45.21 -3.63 -37.01
CA PHE A 170 -44.23 -4.37 -37.82
C PHE A 170 -42.98 -4.74 -37.02
N LEU A 171 -42.49 -3.88 -36.12
CA LEU A 171 -41.33 -4.16 -35.28
C LEU A 171 -41.58 -5.39 -34.38
N ILE A 172 -42.75 -5.45 -33.75
CA ILE A 172 -43.18 -6.60 -32.93
C ILE A 172 -43.34 -7.85 -33.80
N LEU A 173 -43.90 -7.72 -35.01
CA LEU A 173 -44.03 -8.83 -35.96
C LEU A 173 -42.66 -9.40 -36.36
N PHE A 174 -41.70 -8.56 -36.73
CA PHE A 174 -40.34 -8.99 -37.07
C PHE A 174 -39.61 -9.60 -35.87
N LEU A 175 -39.78 -9.03 -34.66
CA LEU A 175 -39.21 -9.58 -33.44
C LEU A 175 -39.80 -10.97 -33.11
N SER A 176 -41.10 -11.17 -33.32
CA SER A 176 -41.76 -12.45 -33.11
C SER A 176 -41.28 -13.51 -34.11
N ILE A 177 -41.16 -13.15 -35.39
CA ILE A 177 -40.58 -14.04 -36.41
C ILE A 177 -39.13 -14.39 -36.05
N TYR A 178 -38.34 -13.42 -35.60
CA TYR A 178 -36.96 -13.64 -35.16
C TYR A 178 -36.87 -14.66 -34.02
N LEU A 179 -37.66 -14.46 -32.95
CA LEU A 179 -37.67 -15.36 -31.80
C LEU A 179 -38.16 -16.78 -32.13
N LEU A 180 -39.07 -16.93 -33.11
CA LEU A 180 -39.54 -18.25 -33.58
C LEU A 180 -38.53 -18.96 -34.51
N THR A 181 -37.57 -18.22 -35.07
CA THR A 181 -36.58 -18.76 -35.99
C THR A 181 -35.33 -19.21 -35.22
N PRO A 182 -34.64 -20.31 -35.63
CA PRO A 182 -33.38 -20.73 -35.01
C PRO A 182 -32.24 -19.70 -35.09
N LEU A 183 -32.40 -18.63 -35.88
CA LEU A 183 -31.49 -17.47 -35.90
C LEU A 183 -31.39 -16.74 -34.56
N SER A 184 -32.37 -16.89 -33.66
CA SER A 184 -32.36 -16.26 -32.33
C SER A 184 -31.53 -16.99 -31.29
N THR A 185 -31.19 -18.27 -31.51
CA THR A 185 -30.34 -19.08 -30.64
C THR A 185 -28.95 -19.32 -31.22
N LEU A 186 -28.80 -19.17 -32.54
CA LEU A 186 -27.51 -19.18 -33.22
C LEU A 186 -26.64 -18.01 -32.75
N LYS A 187 -25.47 -18.34 -32.20
CA LYS A 187 -24.47 -17.39 -31.74
C LYS A 187 -23.07 -17.92 -32.00
N HIS A 188 -22.20 -17.02 -32.43
CA HIS A 188 -20.78 -17.28 -32.56
C HIS A 188 -20.07 -16.57 -31.42
N ILE A 189 -19.48 -17.34 -30.50
CA ILE A 189 -18.77 -16.80 -29.34
C ILE A 189 -17.28 -16.93 -29.64
N GLU A 190 -16.61 -15.79 -29.73
CA GLU A 190 -15.17 -15.68 -29.86
C GLU A 190 -14.58 -15.22 -28.53
N VAL A 191 -13.45 -15.79 -28.13
CA VAL A 191 -12.74 -15.39 -26.90
C VAL A 191 -11.41 -14.80 -27.30
N THR A 192 -11.10 -13.62 -26.78
CA THR A 192 -9.86 -12.88 -27.08
C THR A 192 -9.19 -12.44 -25.78
N GLY A 193 -7.86 -12.36 -25.78
CA GLY A 193 -7.09 -11.90 -24.61
C GLY A 193 -6.75 -12.99 -23.59
N THR A 194 -6.79 -14.25 -24.00
CA THR A 194 -6.33 -15.39 -23.19
C THR A 194 -4.84 -15.65 -23.42
N ASP A 195 -4.08 -15.90 -22.36
CA ASP A 195 -2.67 -16.31 -22.41
C ASP A 195 -2.48 -17.66 -21.73
N HIS A 196 -2.86 -17.74 -20.45
CA HIS A 196 -2.78 -18.95 -19.63
C HIS A 196 -4.08 -19.75 -19.61
N THR A 197 -5.24 -19.10 -19.79
CA THR A 197 -6.53 -19.82 -19.86
C THR A 197 -6.88 -20.24 -21.28
N SER A 198 -7.64 -21.32 -21.44
CA SER A 198 -8.17 -21.70 -22.76
C SER A 198 -9.50 -21.01 -23.06
N ALA A 199 -9.77 -20.74 -24.34
CA ALA A 199 -11.04 -20.17 -24.80
C ALA A 199 -12.26 -21.00 -24.34
N ASP A 200 -12.13 -22.33 -24.29
CA ASP A 200 -13.19 -23.23 -23.83
C ASP A 200 -13.46 -23.07 -22.34
N GLN A 201 -12.43 -22.92 -21.50
CA GLN A 201 -12.59 -22.64 -20.06
C GLN A 201 -13.26 -21.30 -19.80
N VAL A 202 -12.92 -20.27 -20.58
CA VAL A 202 -13.58 -18.96 -20.50
C VAL A 202 -15.05 -19.08 -20.91
N LYS A 203 -15.34 -19.80 -22.00
CA LYS A 203 -16.71 -20.04 -22.47
C LYS A 203 -17.52 -20.82 -21.42
N GLU A 204 -16.94 -21.84 -20.81
CA GLU A 204 -17.58 -22.60 -19.73
C GLU A 204 -17.84 -21.73 -18.49
N ALA A 205 -16.85 -20.94 -18.06
CA ALA A 205 -16.97 -20.00 -16.94
C ALA A 205 -18.04 -18.92 -17.18
N SER A 206 -18.25 -18.52 -18.44
CA SER A 206 -19.31 -17.55 -18.81
C SER A 206 -20.73 -18.08 -18.54
N GLY A 207 -20.90 -19.41 -18.44
CA GLY A 207 -22.20 -20.06 -18.25
C GLY A 207 -23.19 -19.85 -19.40
N ILE A 208 -22.73 -19.32 -20.55
CA ILE A 208 -23.55 -19.11 -21.73
C ILE A 208 -23.86 -20.46 -22.37
N LYS A 209 -25.14 -20.83 -22.41
CA LYS A 209 -25.58 -22.09 -23.01
C LYS A 209 -25.88 -21.89 -24.48
N ASP A 210 -25.64 -22.92 -25.31
CA ASP A 210 -25.97 -22.85 -26.74
C ASP A 210 -27.48 -22.64 -26.99
N SER A 211 -28.36 -23.01 -26.03
CA SER A 211 -29.81 -22.75 -26.08
C SER A 211 -30.24 -21.31 -25.80
N ASP A 212 -29.35 -20.47 -25.25
CA ASP A 212 -29.73 -19.12 -24.83
C ASP A 212 -29.97 -18.20 -26.03
N TYR A 213 -31.01 -17.37 -25.94
CA TYR A 213 -31.34 -16.38 -26.97
C TYR A 213 -30.30 -15.25 -27.00
N THR A 214 -29.93 -14.79 -28.20
CA THR A 214 -28.99 -13.66 -28.43
C THR A 214 -29.41 -12.38 -27.71
N ILE A 215 -30.70 -12.06 -27.69
CA ILE A 215 -31.26 -10.88 -27.00
C ILE A 215 -31.11 -11.02 -25.47
N SER A 216 -31.31 -12.24 -24.94
CA SER A 216 -31.11 -12.51 -23.52
C SER A 216 -29.65 -12.34 -23.12
N LEU A 217 -28.72 -12.83 -23.96
CA LEU A 217 -27.29 -12.66 -23.77
C LEU A 217 -26.89 -11.18 -23.85
N LEU A 218 -27.43 -10.43 -24.81
CA LEU A 218 -27.16 -9.00 -24.94
C LEU A 218 -27.64 -8.19 -23.73
N LEU A 219 -28.83 -8.50 -23.20
CA LEU A 219 -29.40 -7.86 -22.02
C LEU A 219 -28.65 -8.22 -20.74
N ASN A 220 -28.12 -9.46 -20.64
CA ASN A 220 -27.44 -9.98 -19.45
C ASN A 220 -25.91 -10.09 -19.62
N LYS A 221 -25.33 -9.37 -20.59
CA LYS A 221 -23.91 -9.45 -20.93
C LYS A 221 -22.98 -9.21 -19.73
N ASP A 222 -23.37 -8.28 -18.84
CA ASP A 222 -22.55 -7.89 -17.69
C ASP A 222 -22.57 -8.98 -16.62
N LYS A 223 -23.68 -9.68 -16.45
CA LYS A 223 -23.79 -10.85 -15.56
C LYS A 223 -22.90 -12.00 -16.04
N HIS A 224 -22.93 -12.30 -17.34
CA HIS A 224 -22.05 -13.32 -17.90
C HIS A 224 -20.58 -12.91 -17.80
N ALA A 225 -20.25 -11.62 -17.99
CA ALA A 225 -18.90 -11.12 -17.78
C ALA A 225 -18.44 -11.26 -16.31
N GLU A 226 -19.30 -11.00 -15.32
CA GLU A 226 -18.99 -11.28 -13.90
C GLU A 226 -18.78 -12.77 -13.61
N MET A 227 -19.56 -13.65 -14.24
CA MET A 227 -19.35 -15.09 -14.11
C MET A 227 -17.97 -15.52 -14.63
N VAL A 228 -17.52 -14.94 -15.75
CA VAL A 228 -16.17 -15.17 -16.28
C VAL A 228 -15.10 -14.74 -15.27
N LYS A 229 -15.27 -13.60 -14.57
CA LYS A 229 -14.33 -13.14 -13.52
C LYS A 229 -14.22 -14.06 -12.30
N SER A 230 -15.13 -15.04 -12.15
CA SER A 230 -15.02 -16.04 -11.09
C SER A 230 -13.84 -16.99 -11.30
N ASN A 231 -13.26 -17.02 -12.51
CA ASN A 231 -12.00 -17.69 -12.77
C ASN A 231 -10.83 -16.88 -12.17
N HIS A 232 -10.02 -17.52 -11.34
CA HIS A 232 -8.88 -16.92 -10.64
C HIS A 232 -7.83 -16.28 -11.55
N TRP A 233 -7.70 -16.72 -12.80
CA TRP A 233 -6.78 -16.12 -13.78
C TRP A 233 -7.30 -14.81 -14.37
N ILE A 234 -8.59 -14.47 -14.21
CA ILE A 234 -9.23 -13.39 -14.95
C ILE A 234 -9.38 -12.13 -14.09
N GLU A 235 -8.68 -11.07 -14.49
CA GLU A 235 -8.78 -9.73 -13.89
C GLU A 235 -10.09 -9.04 -14.30
N SER A 236 -10.37 -9.06 -15.61
CA SER A 236 -11.60 -8.47 -16.12
C SER A 236 -12.10 -9.20 -17.35
N ALA A 237 -13.40 -9.17 -17.54
CA ALA A 237 -14.05 -9.70 -18.72
C ALA A 237 -15.10 -8.71 -19.21
N LYS A 238 -15.26 -8.64 -20.54
CA LYS A 238 -16.25 -7.80 -21.20
C LYS A 238 -16.80 -8.55 -22.40
N ILE A 239 -18.11 -8.48 -22.58
CA ILE A 239 -18.78 -9.09 -23.72
C ILE A 239 -19.23 -7.99 -24.68
N VAL A 240 -18.69 -8.05 -25.91
CA VAL A 240 -19.00 -7.14 -27.00
C VAL A 240 -19.91 -7.85 -27.99
N TYR A 241 -21.02 -7.22 -28.35
CA TYR A 241 -21.96 -7.75 -29.32
C TYR A 241 -21.75 -7.11 -30.69
N GLN A 242 -21.65 -7.96 -31.71
CA GLN A 242 -21.56 -7.59 -33.11
C GLN A 242 -22.73 -8.24 -33.86
N PHE A 243 -23.62 -7.39 -34.37
CA PHE A 243 -24.74 -7.83 -35.20
C PHE A 243 -24.21 -8.62 -36.42
N PRO A 244 -24.82 -9.76 -36.81
CA PRO A 244 -26.11 -10.28 -36.34
C PRO A 244 -26.07 -11.32 -35.20
N VAL A 245 -24.98 -12.09 -35.05
CA VAL A 245 -24.92 -13.24 -34.13
C VAL A 245 -23.55 -13.39 -33.45
N HIS A 246 -22.67 -12.41 -33.56
CA HIS A 246 -21.30 -12.50 -33.04
C HIS A 246 -21.21 -11.88 -31.64
N PHE A 247 -20.62 -12.61 -30.71
CA PHE A 247 -20.31 -12.16 -29.37
C PHE A 247 -18.83 -12.40 -29.11
N THR A 248 -18.10 -11.35 -28.76
CA THR A 248 -16.68 -11.44 -28.42
C THR A 248 -16.54 -11.25 -26.91
N ILE A 249 -15.96 -12.25 -26.24
CA ILE A 249 -15.58 -12.17 -24.83
C ILE A 249 -14.13 -11.68 -24.79
N GLU A 250 -13.95 -10.41 -24.48
CA GLU A 250 -12.66 -9.80 -24.21
C GLU A 250 -12.29 -10.10 -22.76
N VAL A 251 -11.22 -10.87 -22.57
CA VAL A 251 -10.67 -11.23 -21.27
C VAL A 251 -9.36 -10.49 -21.06
N LYS A 252 -9.14 -10.01 -19.85
CA LYS A 252 -7.84 -9.57 -19.35
C LYS A 252 -7.46 -10.49 -18.21
N GLU A 253 -6.38 -11.24 -18.38
CA GLU A 253 -5.85 -12.12 -17.33
C GLU A 253 -4.98 -11.35 -16.34
N TYR A 254 -4.89 -11.84 -15.11
CA TYR A 254 -3.93 -11.34 -14.13
C TYR A 254 -2.51 -11.73 -14.55
N GLU A 255 -1.61 -10.75 -14.54
CA GLU A 255 -0.20 -10.97 -14.80
C GLU A 255 0.48 -11.71 -13.63
N ILE A 256 1.50 -12.49 -13.95
CA ILE A 256 2.37 -13.11 -12.94
C ILE A 256 3.38 -12.06 -12.46
N VAL A 257 3.34 -11.73 -11.17
CA VAL A 257 4.18 -10.67 -10.57
C VAL A 257 5.36 -11.20 -9.77
N ALA A 258 5.25 -12.41 -9.25
CA ALA A 258 6.28 -13.04 -8.43
C ALA A 258 6.11 -14.57 -8.43
N TYR A 259 7.07 -15.28 -7.84
CA TYR A 259 6.99 -16.73 -7.64
C TYR A 259 7.26 -17.09 -6.18
N SER A 260 6.35 -17.82 -5.56
CA SER A 260 6.58 -18.42 -4.24
C SER A 260 7.50 -19.63 -4.39
N VAL A 261 8.55 -19.70 -3.58
CA VAL A 261 9.55 -20.77 -3.62
C VAL A 261 9.28 -21.74 -2.48
N SER A 262 9.00 -23.00 -2.82
CA SER A 262 8.83 -24.08 -1.84
C SER A 262 9.66 -25.28 -2.25
N GLY A 263 10.83 -25.41 -1.62
CA GLY A 263 11.87 -26.37 -2.03
C GLY A 263 12.43 -26.03 -3.41
N ASP A 264 12.33 -26.97 -4.34
CA ASP A 264 12.79 -26.81 -5.73
C ASP A 264 11.68 -26.35 -6.69
N ASN A 265 10.47 -26.08 -6.18
CA ASN A 265 9.30 -25.72 -6.98
C ASN A 265 8.99 -24.22 -6.89
N TYR A 266 8.58 -23.65 -8.01
CA TYR A 266 8.17 -22.26 -8.14
C TYR A 266 6.68 -22.18 -8.42
N TYR A 267 5.94 -21.44 -7.61
CA TYR A 267 4.49 -21.26 -7.74
C TYR A 267 4.20 -19.82 -8.16
N PRO A 268 3.61 -19.59 -9.35
CA PRO A 268 3.26 -18.24 -9.80
C PRO A 268 2.34 -17.53 -8.82
N ILE A 269 2.63 -16.25 -8.56
CA ILE A 269 1.78 -15.34 -7.80
C ILE A 269 1.21 -14.34 -8.79
N LEU A 270 -0.12 -14.29 -8.87
CA LEU A 270 -0.85 -13.39 -9.74
C LEU A 270 -0.89 -11.97 -9.15
N SER A 271 -1.11 -10.95 -9.97
CA SER A 271 -1.30 -9.57 -9.51
C SER A 271 -2.53 -9.37 -8.61
N SER A 272 -3.44 -10.34 -8.57
CA SER A 272 -4.51 -10.45 -7.57
C SER A 272 -4.03 -10.81 -6.15
N GLY A 273 -2.80 -11.30 -6.02
CA GLY A 273 -2.24 -11.87 -4.79
C GLY A 273 -2.58 -13.34 -4.57
N SER A 274 -3.25 -14.00 -5.53
CA SER A 274 -3.50 -15.44 -5.50
C SER A 274 -2.25 -16.22 -5.91
N ILE A 275 -2.01 -17.35 -5.23
CA ILE A 275 -0.91 -18.27 -5.53
C ILE A 275 -1.45 -19.44 -6.33
N GLU A 276 -0.82 -19.70 -7.47
CA GLU A 276 -1.17 -20.83 -8.31
C GLU A 276 -0.69 -22.15 -7.70
N SER A 277 -1.56 -23.17 -7.73
CA SER A 277 -1.21 -24.50 -7.18
C SER A 277 -0.31 -25.32 -8.11
N THR A 278 -0.21 -24.92 -9.37
CA THR A 278 0.61 -25.62 -10.36
C THR A 278 2.02 -25.05 -10.35
N ALA A 279 2.98 -25.89 -9.97
CA ALA A 279 4.39 -25.51 -10.00
C ALA A 279 4.88 -25.33 -11.45
N VAL A 280 5.73 -24.34 -11.66
CA VAL A 280 6.50 -24.16 -12.91
C VAL A 280 7.94 -24.63 -12.71
N THR A 281 8.50 -25.22 -13.76
CA THR A 281 9.91 -25.62 -13.79
C THR A 281 10.80 -24.40 -14.02
N ALA A 282 12.04 -24.43 -13.52
CA ALA A 282 13.03 -23.36 -13.72
C ALA A 282 13.25 -22.97 -15.19
N ALA A 283 13.02 -23.88 -16.15
CA ALA A 283 13.13 -23.59 -17.59
C ALA A 283 12.04 -22.66 -18.14
N ASN A 284 10.91 -22.52 -17.44
CA ASN A 284 9.77 -21.69 -17.85
C ASN A 284 9.71 -20.38 -17.05
N LEU A 285 10.72 -20.10 -16.22
CA LEU A 285 10.82 -18.82 -15.53
C LEU A 285 11.33 -17.75 -16.51
N PRO A 286 10.84 -16.50 -16.39
CA PRO A 286 11.38 -15.40 -17.16
C PRO A 286 12.82 -15.09 -16.73
N GLU A 287 13.56 -14.33 -17.55
CA GLU A 287 14.95 -13.96 -17.26
C GLU A 287 15.11 -13.21 -15.94
N LYS A 288 14.12 -12.37 -15.59
CA LYS A 288 14.02 -11.67 -14.32
C LYS A 288 12.70 -12.00 -13.65
N TYR A 289 12.76 -12.40 -12.39
CA TYR A 289 11.57 -12.70 -11.57
C TYR A 289 11.86 -12.42 -10.10
N ILE A 290 10.78 -12.20 -9.34
CA ILE A 290 10.83 -12.01 -7.89
C ILE A 290 10.58 -13.35 -7.21
N SER A 291 11.54 -13.80 -6.39
CA SER A 291 11.40 -14.99 -5.55
C SER A 291 10.84 -14.63 -4.17
N VAL A 292 9.70 -15.18 -3.77
CA VAL A 292 9.10 -14.97 -2.45
C VAL A 292 9.34 -16.21 -1.58
N LEU A 293 10.11 -16.06 -0.51
CA LEU A 293 10.58 -17.16 0.36
C LEU A 293 9.75 -17.30 1.65
N PHE A 294 8.45 -17.04 1.56
CA PHE A 294 7.50 -17.28 2.64
C PHE A 294 6.15 -17.70 2.06
N ASN A 295 5.32 -18.34 2.89
CA ASN A 295 4.13 -19.07 2.46
C ASN A 295 2.81 -18.56 3.08
N ASP A 296 2.85 -17.43 3.80
CA ASP A 296 1.65 -16.86 4.41
C ASP A 296 0.82 -16.12 3.34
N GLU A 297 -0.41 -16.59 3.11
CA GLU A 297 -1.27 -16.08 2.03
C GLU A 297 -1.72 -14.63 2.26
N GLU A 298 -1.98 -14.23 3.51
CA GLU A 298 -2.39 -12.86 3.83
C GLU A 298 -1.22 -11.88 3.66
N GLN A 299 -0.02 -12.29 4.07
CA GLN A 299 1.20 -11.52 3.86
C GLN A 299 1.53 -11.40 2.37
N ILE A 300 1.35 -12.46 1.58
CA ILE A 300 1.57 -12.41 0.12
C ILE A 300 0.58 -11.46 -0.54
N LYS A 301 -0.71 -11.53 -0.22
CA LYS A 301 -1.70 -10.57 -0.73
C LYS A 301 -1.34 -9.13 -0.38
N THR A 302 -0.90 -8.90 0.85
CA THR A 302 -0.42 -7.59 1.30
C THR A 302 0.82 -7.16 0.54
N LEU A 303 1.77 -8.07 0.31
CA LEU A 303 3.00 -7.81 -0.44
C LEU A 303 2.69 -7.37 -1.87
N ILE A 304 1.85 -8.12 -2.57
CA ILE A 304 1.46 -7.78 -3.94
C ILE A 304 0.73 -6.45 -3.99
N SER A 305 -0.20 -6.20 -3.06
CA SER A 305 -0.88 -4.92 -2.94
C SER A 305 0.10 -3.75 -2.76
N GLN A 306 1.09 -3.89 -1.89
CA GLN A 306 2.12 -2.87 -1.67
C GLN A 306 3.08 -2.70 -2.86
N LEU A 307 3.41 -3.79 -3.57
CA LEU A 307 4.24 -3.76 -4.78
C LEU A 307 3.53 -3.11 -5.97
N ASN A 308 2.19 -3.05 -5.98
CA ASN A 308 1.45 -2.35 -7.03
C ASN A 308 1.73 -0.84 -7.02
N ASP A 309 2.00 -0.26 -5.85
CA ASP A 309 2.38 1.15 -5.69
C ASP A 309 3.85 1.44 -6.07
N VAL A 310 4.64 0.38 -6.27
CA VAL A 310 6.06 0.46 -6.64
C VAL A 310 6.20 0.48 -8.17
N SER A 311 7.12 1.31 -8.67
CA SER A 311 7.33 1.46 -10.10
C SER A 311 7.88 0.16 -10.72
N PRO A 312 7.54 -0.14 -11.99
CA PRO A 312 7.99 -1.36 -12.65
C PRO A 312 9.52 -1.46 -12.75
N GLU A 313 10.22 -0.33 -12.82
CA GLU A 313 11.69 -0.29 -12.85
C GLU A 313 12.29 -0.87 -11.57
N ILE A 314 11.76 -0.48 -10.39
CA ILE A 314 12.24 -1.03 -9.11
C ILE A 314 11.83 -2.50 -8.98
N LYS A 315 10.63 -2.88 -9.41
CA LYS A 315 10.17 -4.27 -9.35
C LYS A 315 11.09 -5.22 -10.12
N GLN A 316 11.58 -4.81 -11.29
CA GLN A 316 12.51 -5.60 -12.11
C GLN A 316 13.92 -5.70 -11.52
N GLU A 317 14.27 -4.84 -10.56
CA GLU A 317 15.54 -4.89 -9.83
C GLU A 317 15.47 -5.83 -8.62
N ILE A 318 14.28 -6.29 -8.20
CA ILE A 318 14.13 -7.21 -7.08
C ILE A 318 14.44 -8.64 -7.52
N GLU A 319 15.31 -9.33 -6.78
CA GLU A 319 15.64 -10.75 -6.99
C GLU A 319 14.81 -11.65 -6.06
N LYS A 320 14.83 -11.34 -4.75
CA LYS A 320 14.16 -12.15 -3.73
C LYS A 320 13.63 -11.32 -2.57
N ILE A 321 12.59 -11.83 -1.93
CA ILE A 321 11.92 -11.25 -0.76
C ILE A 321 11.76 -12.35 0.28
N GLU A 322 12.30 -12.11 1.47
CA GLU A 322 12.25 -13.02 2.60
C GLU A 322 11.78 -12.29 3.87
N LEU A 323 11.11 -13.01 4.77
CA LEU A 323 10.74 -12.46 6.08
C LEU A 323 11.99 -12.37 6.97
N ALA A 324 12.19 -11.22 7.59
CA ALA A 324 13.27 -10.95 8.51
C ALA A 324 12.75 -10.24 9.78
N PRO A 325 11.78 -10.83 10.52
CA PRO A 325 11.14 -10.18 11.66
C PRO A 325 12.18 -9.73 12.70
N SER A 326 12.05 -8.49 13.15
CA SER A 326 12.90 -7.91 14.20
C SER A 326 12.22 -8.02 15.56
N LYS A 327 12.90 -7.57 16.62
CA LYS A 327 12.29 -7.48 17.97
C LYS A 327 11.14 -6.47 18.03
N VAL A 328 11.10 -5.52 17.11
CA VAL A 328 10.18 -4.37 17.12
C VAL A 328 9.17 -4.47 15.98
N THR A 329 9.59 -4.99 14.83
CA THR A 329 8.77 -5.09 13.61
C THR A 329 8.62 -6.55 13.20
N SER A 330 7.43 -7.11 13.43
CA SER A 330 7.14 -8.52 13.13
C SER A 330 6.96 -8.79 11.63
N ASP A 331 6.59 -7.79 10.84
CA ASP A 331 6.36 -7.87 9.39
C ASP A 331 7.55 -7.33 8.57
N LEU A 332 8.74 -7.28 9.18
CA LEU A 332 9.94 -6.80 8.50
C LEU A 332 10.34 -7.76 7.37
N LEU A 333 10.50 -7.21 6.17
CA LEU A 333 10.97 -7.93 5.00
C LEU A 333 12.43 -7.58 4.74
N LYS A 334 13.18 -8.56 4.25
CA LYS A 334 14.47 -8.36 3.59
C LYS A 334 14.29 -8.62 2.11
N ILE A 335 14.50 -7.60 1.32
CA ILE A 335 14.49 -7.63 -0.14
C ILE A 335 15.94 -7.65 -0.59
N THR A 336 16.33 -8.62 -1.41
CA THR A 336 17.63 -8.58 -2.09
C THR A 336 17.41 -8.20 -3.54
N MET A 337 18.19 -7.21 -3.97
CA MET A 337 18.16 -6.66 -5.31
C MET A 337 19.15 -7.42 -6.20
N ASN A 338 18.92 -7.42 -7.51
CA ASN A 338 19.77 -8.08 -8.51
C ASN A 338 21.20 -7.52 -8.55
N ASP A 339 21.40 -6.31 -8.03
CA ASP A 339 22.70 -5.65 -7.92
C ASP A 339 23.42 -5.92 -6.57
N SER A 340 22.93 -6.90 -5.80
CA SER A 340 23.44 -7.32 -4.50
C SER A 340 23.17 -6.36 -3.33
N ASP A 341 22.38 -5.30 -3.51
CA ASP A 341 21.90 -4.51 -2.37
C ASP A 341 20.85 -5.28 -1.55
N GLU A 342 20.84 -5.05 -0.24
CA GLU A 342 19.83 -5.63 0.67
C GLU A 342 18.98 -4.51 1.27
N ILE A 343 17.66 -4.61 1.22
CA ILE A 343 16.74 -3.60 1.74
C ILE A 343 15.91 -4.25 2.86
N LEU A 344 15.94 -3.65 4.04
CA LEU A 344 15.07 -4.01 5.16
C LEU A 344 13.89 -3.04 5.19
N VAL A 345 12.67 -3.52 5.00
CA VAL A 345 11.48 -2.66 4.97
C VAL A 345 10.27 -3.37 5.57
N PRO A 346 9.46 -2.71 6.42
CA PRO A 346 8.22 -3.29 6.92
C PRO A 346 7.25 -3.55 5.76
N LEU A 347 6.64 -4.74 5.71
CA LEU A 347 5.65 -5.10 4.69
C LEU A 347 4.55 -4.04 4.57
N SER A 348 4.06 -3.54 5.70
CA SER A 348 2.98 -2.54 5.77
C SER A 348 3.34 -1.17 5.15
N GLU A 349 4.63 -0.88 4.97
CA GLU A 349 5.11 0.41 4.47
C GLU A 349 5.92 0.30 3.17
N LEU A 350 5.98 -0.90 2.60
CA LEU A 350 6.78 -1.21 1.42
C LEU A 350 6.45 -0.30 0.23
N GLY A 351 5.16 -0.09 -0.07
CA GLY A 351 4.74 0.78 -1.18
C GLY A 351 5.14 2.25 -1.00
N LYS A 352 5.29 2.71 0.25
CA LYS A 352 5.69 4.09 0.56
C LYS A 352 7.20 4.28 0.57
N LYS A 353 7.95 3.30 1.10
CA LYS A 353 9.38 3.43 1.39
C LYS A 353 10.25 2.91 0.24
N LEU A 354 9.87 1.80 -0.41
CA LEU A 354 10.67 1.20 -1.47
C LEU A 354 10.89 2.15 -2.68
N PRO A 355 9.95 3.02 -3.09
CA PRO A 355 10.20 4.01 -4.13
C PRO A 355 11.36 4.97 -3.88
N TYR A 356 11.79 5.16 -2.63
CA TYR A 356 12.95 5.99 -2.32
C TYR A 356 14.27 5.34 -2.73
N TYR A 357 14.29 4.02 -2.98
CA TYR A 357 15.48 3.31 -3.43
C TYR A 357 16.10 3.94 -4.68
N SER A 358 15.28 4.36 -5.65
CA SER A 358 15.75 5.05 -6.87
C SER A 358 16.53 6.33 -6.60
N LYS A 359 16.30 7.00 -5.45
CA LYS A 359 17.02 8.21 -5.05
C LYS A 359 18.30 7.92 -4.28
N ILE A 360 18.35 6.78 -3.59
CA ILE A 360 19.48 6.34 -2.77
C ILE A 360 20.52 5.65 -3.63
N LYS A 361 20.08 4.80 -4.56
CA LYS A 361 20.95 3.95 -5.38
C LYS A 361 22.11 4.68 -6.05
N PRO A 362 21.91 5.85 -6.69
CA PRO A 362 23.03 6.58 -7.34
C PRO A 362 24.13 7.04 -6.38
N GLN A 363 23.86 7.07 -5.08
CA GLN A 363 24.80 7.49 -4.03
C GLN A 363 25.60 6.30 -3.48
N LEU A 364 25.17 5.06 -3.78
CA LEU A 364 25.82 3.84 -3.33
C LEU A 364 26.96 3.49 -4.30
N THR A 365 28.17 3.34 -3.75
CA THR A 365 29.38 2.99 -4.52
C THR A 365 29.80 1.53 -4.34
N VAL A 366 29.21 0.85 -3.35
CA VAL A 366 29.45 -0.54 -2.99
C VAL A 366 28.13 -1.23 -2.68
N PRO A 367 28.04 -2.57 -2.76
CA PRO A 367 26.88 -3.32 -2.28
C PRO A 367 26.55 -2.92 -0.85
N SER A 368 25.33 -2.41 -0.65
CA SER A 368 24.94 -1.77 0.60
C SER A 368 23.62 -2.34 1.13
N GLY A 369 23.52 -2.36 2.45
CA GLY A 369 22.27 -2.60 3.14
C GLY A 369 21.55 -1.27 3.36
N ILE A 370 20.28 -1.20 2.98
CA ILE A 370 19.40 -0.05 3.20
C ILE A 370 18.36 -0.46 4.24
N ASP A 371 18.44 0.12 5.42
CA ASP A 371 17.43 -0.05 6.45
C ASP A 371 16.35 1.04 6.29
N MET A 372 15.11 0.59 6.14
CA MET A 372 13.89 1.40 6.03
C MET A 372 12.90 1.07 7.16
N GLU A 373 13.30 0.47 8.28
CA GLU A 373 12.41 0.11 9.39
C GLU A 373 11.84 1.37 10.08
N VAL A 374 12.69 2.21 10.67
CA VAL A 374 12.28 3.44 11.39
C VAL A 374 12.55 4.72 10.60
N GLY A 375 13.57 4.69 9.74
CA GLY A 375 13.98 5.76 8.84
C GLY A 375 14.81 5.16 7.72
N ILE A 376 15.36 5.98 6.82
CA ILE A 376 16.14 5.49 5.68
C ILE A 376 17.62 5.70 5.96
N TYR A 377 18.36 4.61 6.17
CA TYR A 377 19.79 4.63 6.39
C TYR A 377 20.48 3.60 5.51
N SER A 378 21.65 3.92 4.97
CA SER A 378 22.45 2.98 4.18
C SER A 378 23.78 2.67 4.89
N TYR A 379 24.25 1.43 4.76
CA TYR A 379 25.51 0.96 5.29
C TYR A 379 26.16 -0.05 4.34
N SER A 380 27.48 -0.14 4.37
CA SER A 380 28.23 -1.16 3.62
C SER A 380 27.97 -2.54 4.22
N LEU A 381 27.62 -3.52 3.37
CA LEU A 381 27.41 -4.91 3.81
C LEU A 381 28.69 -5.53 4.37
N ALA A 382 29.85 -5.16 3.81
CA ALA A 382 31.14 -5.65 4.28
C ALA A 382 31.48 -5.15 5.69
N ASP A 383 31.21 -3.88 5.97
CA ASP A 383 31.48 -3.29 7.28
C ASP A 383 30.53 -3.85 8.35
N LYS A 384 29.24 -4.02 8.00
CA LYS A 384 28.27 -4.66 8.89
C LYS A 384 28.66 -6.10 9.22
N ALA A 385 29.06 -6.90 8.22
CA ALA A 385 29.49 -8.27 8.44
C ALA A 385 30.73 -8.36 9.36
N LEU A 386 31.67 -7.42 9.22
CA LEU A 386 32.84 -7.34 10.10
C LEU A 386 32.45 -7.01 11.54
N GLU A 387 31.53 -6.06 11.72
CA GLU A 387 31.05 -5.65 13.05
C GLU A 387 30.23 -6.77 13.72
N GLU A 388 29.34 -7.43 12.99
CA GLU A 388 28.60 -8.58 13.50
C GLU A 388 29.52 -9.74 13.90
N ALA A 389 30.58 -10.01 13.12
CA ALA A 389 31.59 -11.00 13.48
C ALA A 389 32.35 -10.63 14.76
N ARG A 390 32.68 -9.33 14.95
CA ARG A 390 33.31 -8.84 16.17
C ARG A 390 32.39 -8.94 17.38
N ILE A 391 31.13 -8.53 17.25
CA ILE A 391 30.13 -8.63 18.32
C ILE A 391 29.94 -10.09 18.72
N LYS A 392 29.79 -11.00 17.75
CA LYS A 392 29.66 -12.43 18.02
C LYS A 392 30.88 -13.02 18.72
N ALA A 393 32.09 -12.64 18.31
CA ALA A 393 33.33 -13.05 18.99
C ALA A 393 33.38 -12.54 20.44
N GLN A 394 32.97 -11.30 20.70
CA GLN A 394 32.89 -10.74 22.05
C GLN A 394 31.82 -11.43 22.91
N GLU A 395 30.66 -11.76 22.35
CA GLU A 395 29.62 -12.52 23.06
C GLU A 395 30.06 -13.94 23.40
N GLU A 396 30.74 -14.62 22.48
CA GLU A 396 31.31 -15.95 22.75
C GLU A 396 32.41 -15.90 23.83
N GLU A 397 33.24 -14.85 23.83
CA GLU A 397 34.24 -14.63 24.87
C GLU A 397 33.59 -14.34 26.23
N LYS A 398 32.53 -13.52 26.28
CA LYS A 398 31.74 -13.28 27.50
C LYS A 398 31.11 -14.56 28.03
N LYS A 399 30.48 -15.37 27.17
CA LYS A 399 29.90 -16.66 27.56
C LYS A 399 30.95 -17.63 28.12
N LYS A 400 32.14 -17.69 27.51
CA LYS A 400 33.25 -18.51 28.01
C LYS A 400 33.74 -18.04 29.38
N LYS A 401 33.88 -16.73 29.60
CA LYS A 401 34.27 -16.16 30.90
C LYS A 401 33.22 -16.44 31.98
N GLU A 402 31.93 -16.30 31.67
CA GLU A 402 30.83 -16.64 32.58
C GLU A 402 30.81 -18.14 32.92
N GLU A 403 31.10 -19.02 31.96
CA GLU A 403 31.19 -20.46 32.20
C GLU A 403 32.42 -20.83 33.05
N GLU A 404 33.55 -20.15 32.84
CA GLU A 404 34.78 -20.35 33.62
C GLU A 404 34.63 -19.81 35.06
N GLU A 405 33.94 -18.68 35.26
CA GLU A 405 33.57 -18.18 36.59
C GLU A 405 32.60 -19.12 37.31
N LYS A 406 31.59 -19.66 36.60
CA LYS A 406 30.68 -20.67 37.18
C LYS A 406 31.42 -21.92 37.61
N LYS A 407 32.35 -22.44 36.80
CA LYS A 407 33.19 -23.61 37.17
C LYS A 407 34.07 -23.30 38.38
N LYS A 408 34.69 -22.13 38.46
CA LYS A 408 35.48 -21.72 39.62
C LYS A 408 34.63 -21.59 40.88
N GLN A 409 33.43 -21.02 40.80
CA GLN A 409 32.50 -20.95 41.94
C GLN A 409 32.02 -22.33 42.39
N GLU A 410 31.86 -23.27 41.46
CA GLU A 410 31.49 -24.66 41.77
C GLU A 410 32.65 -25.44 42.42
N GLU A 411 33.89 -25.25 41.94
CA GLU A 411 35.11 -25.78 42.57
C GLU A 411 35.37 -25.16 43.96
N GLU A 412 35.14 -23.86 44.15
CA GLU A 412 35.23 -23.17 45.45
C GLU A 412 34.17 -23.67 46.44
N LYS A 413 32.94 -23.96 45.97
CA LYS A 413 31.91 -24.61 46.80
C LYS A 413 32.31 -26.03 47.20
N GLN A 414 32.90 -26.81 46.30
CA GLN A 414 33.36 -28.17 46.64
C GLN A 414 34.51 -28.15 47.66
N THR A 415 35.47 -27.23 47.53
CA THR A 415 36.60 -27.11 48.47
C THR A 415 36.19 -26.60 49.86
N GLN A 416 35.19 -25.72 49.97
CA GLN A 416 34.62 -25.32 51.28
C GLN A 416 33.85 -26.47 51.95
N THR A 417 33.22 -27.35 51.16
CA THR A 417 32.50 -28.52 51.69
C THR A 417 33.47 -29.57 52.25
N GLU A 418 34.66 -29.73 51.65
CA GLU A 418 35.72 -30.61 52.18
C GLU A 418 36.42 -30.06 53.43
N GLN A 419 36.61 -28.74 53.55
CA GLN A 419 37.20 -28.13 54.75
C GLN A 419 36.26 -28.15 55.96
N GLY A 420 34.94 -28.06 55.75
CA GLY A 420 33.93 -28.22 56.82
C GLY A 420 33.93 -29.62 57.44
N ASN A 421 34.34 -30.66 56.68
CA ASN A 421 34.31 -32.05 57.13
C ASN A 421 35.58 -32.49 57.89
N ARG A 422 36.63 -31.65 57.93
CA ARG A 422 37.89 -31.93 58.66
C ARG A 422 37.90 -31.39 60.10
N GLY A 423 36.90 -30.62 60.50
CA GLY A 423 36.74 -30.06 61.85
C GLY A 423 35.99 -30.95 62.84
N GLN A 424 35.38 -32.07 62.42
CA GLN A 424 34.56 -32.94 63.28
C GLN A 424 35.17 -34.31 63.62
N THR A 425 36.38 -34.65 63.14
CA THR A 425 36.96 -35.98 63.34
C THR A 425 37.94 -36.15 64.52
N THR A 426 38.05 -35.17 65.43
CA THR A 426 38.90 -35.30 66.65
C THR A 426 38.15 -35.49 67.97
N GLN A 427 36.82 -35.66 67.98
CA GLN A 427 36.07 -35.94 69.21
C GLN A 427 35.06 -37.08 69.07
N THR A 428 35.47 -38.27 68.61
CA THR A 428 34.60 -39.47 68.75
C THR A 428 35.42 -40.75 68.88
N THR A 429 36.32 -40.83 69.85
CA THR A 429 36.93 -42.09 70.29
C THR A 429 37.06 -42.17 71.81
N GLN A 430 36.08 -41.71 72.59
CA GLN A 430 36.00 -42.00 74.03
C GLN A 430 34.57 -42.07 74.58
N THR A 431 33.64 -42.83 73.99
CA THR A 431 32.46 -43.26 74.78
C THR A 431 31.80 -44.52 74.20
N THR A 432 32.46 -45.67 74.35
CA THR A 432 31.76 -46.97 74.23
C THR A 432 32.35 -47.95 75.23
N GLN A 433 32.20 -47.63 76.50
CA GLN A 433 32.14 -48.60 77.59
C GLN A 433 31.35 -47.95 78.72
N THR A 434 30.52 -48.75 79.40
CA THR A 434 29.63 -48.38 80.52
C THR A 434 28.19 -48.00 80.15
N ARG A 435 27.40 -48.99 79.74
CA ARG A 435 26.02 -49.11 80.23
C ARG A 435 25.53 -50.57 80.22
N GLN A 436 26.24 -51.40 80.99
CA GLN A 436 25.64 -52.52 81.70
C GLN A 436 25.57 -52.09 83.17
N SER A 437 24.37 -51.84 83.69
CA SER A 437 23.95 -52.07 85.08
C SER A 437 22.74 -51.19 85.42
N ARG A 438 21.64 -51.89 85.75
CA ARG A 438 20.36 -51.45 86.33
C ARG A 438 19.38 -50.68 85.46
#